data_AF-A0A944SUF8-F1
#
_entry.id   AF-A0A944SUF8-F1
#
_cell.length_a   1.000
_cell.length_b   1.000
_cell.length_c   1.000
_cell.angle_alpha   90.00
_cell.angle_beta   90.00
_cell.angle_gamma   90.00
#
_symmetry.space_group_name_H-M   'P 1'
#
loop_
_entity.id
_entity.type
_entity.pdbx_description
1 polymer ?
#
loop_
_entity_poly.entity_id
_entity_poly.type
_entity_poly.pdbx_seq_one_letter_code
_entity_poly.pdbx_strand_id
1 'polypeptide(L)'
;MKAFRNSITSLITGLMLVSCVTINIYFPAAAAEKAADRIIEDIWGPEGQPPQKSGPEQTEQQSSAEKVGLAILDWLITPAAAEPDLNINSAAVTAIQANMKTRHNN
;
A
#
# COMPACT_ATOMS: atom_id res chain seq x y z
N MET A 1 -28.70 -16.37 -37.02
CA MET A 1 -27.51 -15.49 -37.04
C MET A 1 -27.66 -14.23 -36.17
N LYS A 2 -28.74 -13.44 -36.26
CA LYS A 2 -28.92 -12.22 -35.45
C LYS A 2 -28.96 -12.46 -33.93
N ALA A 3 -29.67 -13.51 -33.47
CA ALA A 3 -29.77 -13.83 -32.03
C ALA A 3 -28.42 -14.25 -31.39
N PHE A 4 -27.58 -14.97 -32.15
CA PHE A 4 -26.24 -15.36 -31.71
C PHE A 4 -25.31 -14.14 -31.64
N ARG A 5 -25.40 -13.23 -32.63
CA ARG A 5 -24.63 -11.99 -32.65
C ARG A 5 -24.98 -11.06 -31.48
N ASN A 6 -26.26 -10.97 -31.12
CA ASN A 6 -26.74 -10.17 -30.00
C ASN A 6 -26.35 -10.77 -28.63
N SER A 7 -26.31 -12.10 -28.51
CA SER A 7 -25.86 -12.76 -27.27
C SER A 7 -24.36 -12.54 -27.02
N ILE A 8 -23.55 -12.57 -28.10
CA ILE A 8 -22.11 -12.27 -28.02
C ILE A 8 -21.89 -10.81 -27.60
N THR A 9 -22.66 -9.85 -28.13
CA THR A 9 -22.51 -8.43 -27.75
C THR A 9 -22.89 -8.17 -26.29
N SER A 10 -23.90 -8.88 -25.77
CA SER A 10 -24.29 -8.82 -24.36
C SER A 10 -23.19 -9.37 -23.44
N LEU A 11 -22.63 -10.54 -23.79
CA LEU A 11 -21.56 -11.17 -23.04
C LEU A 11 -20.28 -10.31 -22.98
N ILE A 12 -19.89 -9.71 -24.11
CA ILE A 12 -18.72 -8.82 -24.19
C ILE A 12 -18.93 -7.56 -23.33
N THR A 13 -20.12 -6.96 -23.37
CA THR A 13 -20.46 -5.79 -22.55
C THR A 13 -20.42 -6.12 -21.06
N GLY A 14 -20.94 -7.28 -20.65
CA GLY A 14 -20.86 -7.75 -19.27
C GLY A 14 -19.42 -7.94 -18.78
N LEU A 15 -18.55 -8.52 -19.63
CA LEU A 15 -17.14 -8.72 -19.29
C LEU A 15 -16.38 -7.38 -19.14
N MET A 16 -16.69 -6.39 -19.96
CA MET A 16 -16.07 -5.05 -19.87
C MET A 16 -16.38 -4.35 -18.55
N LEU A 17 -17.60 -4.48 -18.02
CA LEU A 17 -17.99 -3.89 -16.74
C LEU A 17 -17.26 -4.53 -15.55
N VAL A 18 -16.93 -5.81 -15.64
CA VAL A 18 -16.20 -6.55 -14.58
C VAL A 18 -14.69 -6.42 -14.74
N SER A 19 -14.19 -5.99 -15.90
CA SER A 19 -12.74 -5.81 -16.16
C SER A 19 -12.14 -4.56 -15.53
N CYS A 20 -12.95 -3.65 -14.99
CA CYS A 20 -12.47 -2.45 -14.32
C CYS A 20 -11.91 -2.82 -12.94
N VAL A 21 -10.61 -3.13 -12.88
CA VAL A 21 -9.89 -3.30 -11.60
C VAL A 21 -9.32 -1.96 -11.16
N THR A 22 -9.92 -1.34 -10.16
CA THR A 22 -9.33 -0.20 -9.46
C THR A 22 -8.27 -0.71 -8.50
N ILE A 23 -7.00 -0.70 -8.92
CA ILE A 23 -5.88 -1.05 -8.04
C ILE A 23 -5.60 0.15 -7.13
N ASN A 24 -6.11 0.10 -5.90
CA ASN A 24 -5.72 1.04 -4.85
C ASN A 24 -4.33 0.64 -4.35
N ILE A 25 -3.28 1.17 -4.98
CA ILE A 25 -1.91 0.98 -4.50
C ILE A 25 -1.77 1.79 -3.20
N TYR A 26 -1.84 1.10 -2.07
CA TYR A 26 -1.55 1.70 -0.79
C TYR A 26 -0.04 1.81 -0.62
N PHE A 27 0.46 3.04 -0.50
CA PHE A 27 1.83 3.26 -0.09
C PHE A 27 1.90 3.02 1.43
N PRO A 28 2.74 2.10 1.93
CA PRO A 28 2.86 1.84 3.36
C PRO A 28 3.57 3.01 4.04
N ALA A 29 2.81 4.06 4.30
CA ALA A 29 3.31 5.35 4.76
C ALA A 29 4.13 5.20 6.05
N ALA A 30 3.66 4.38 6.99
CA ALA A 30 4.36 4.13 8.25
C ALA A 30 5.73 3.46 8.06
N ALA A 31 5.84 2.49 7.15
CA ALA A 31 7.10 1.80 6.89
C ALA A 31 8.09 2.72 6.14
N ALA A 32 7.58 3.54 5.22
CA ALA A 32 8.39 4.50 4.48
C ALA A 32 8.87 5.66 5.35
N GLU A 33 8.03 6.17 6.26
CA GLU A 33 8.39 7.18 7.25
C GLU A 33 9.49 6.66 8.17
N LYS A 34 9.32 5.45 8.72
CA LYS A 34 10.34 4.80 9.55
C LYS A 34 11.66 4.60 8.81
N ALA A 35 11.63 4.24 7.53
CA ALA A 35 12.83 4.12 6.73
C ALA A 35 13.53 5.47 6.49
N ALA A 36 12.76 6.52 6.23
CA ALA A 36 13.29 7.88 6.09
C ALA A 36 13.92 8.36 7.40
N ASP A 37 13.27 8.11 8.54
CA ASP A 37 13.81 8.43 9.87
C ASP A 37 15.17 7.78 10.11
N ARG A 38 15.32 6.49 9.75
CA ARG A 38 16.62 5.80 9.86
C ARG A 38 17.69 6.42 8.98
N ILE A 39 17.36 6.80 7.75
CA ILE A 39 18.31 7.46 6.84
C ILE A 39 18.71 8.83 7.38
N ILE A 40 17.77 9.59 7.93
CA ILE A 40 18.03 10.90 8.52
C ILE A 40 18.93 10.76 9.74
N GLU A 41 18.61 9.84 10.66
CA GLU A 41 19.42 9.52 11.84
C GLU A 41 20.85 9.08 11.44
N ASP A 42 20.98 8.26 10.41
CA ASP A 42 22.27 7.77 9.90
C ASP A 42 23.16 8.88 9.29
N ILE A 43 22.56 9.97 8.78
CA ILE A 43 23.29 11.05 8.09
C ILE A 43 23.50 12.26 9.01
N TRP A 44 22.46 12.72 9.71
CA TRP A 44 22.45 13.94 10.54
C TRP A 44 22.59 13.67 12.04
N GLY A 45 22.44 12.43 12.49
CA GLY A 45 22.41 12.09 13.91
C GLY A 45 21.07 12.40 14.60
N PRO A 46 20.98 12.20 15.93
CA PRO A 46 19.71 12.26 16.69
C PRO A 46 19.03 13.65 16.71
N GLU A 47 19.74 14.71 16.33
CA GLU A 47 19.23 16.10 16.27
C GLU A 47 18.43 16.38 14.98
N GLY A 48 18.53 15.52 13.96
CA GLY A 48 17.94 15.73 12.63
C GLY A 48 16.48 15.26 12.48
N GLN A 49 15.89 14.69 13.53
CA GLN A 49 14.62 13.99 13.41
C GLN A 49 13.43 14.96 13.26
N PRO A 50 12.64 14.87 12.18
CA PRO A 50 11.42 15.67 12.05
C PRO A 50 10.36 15.24 13.08
N PRO A 51 9.41 16.12 13.44
CA PRO A 51 8.35 15.79 14.37
C PRO A 51 7.47 14.64 13.82
N GLN A 52 7.27 13.63 14.66
CA GLN A 52 6.52 12.41 14.36
C GLN A 52 5.07 12.75 13.99
N LYS A 53 4.61 12.36 12.78
CA LYS A 53 3.21 12.54 12.39
C LYS A 53 2.43 11.26 12.68
N SER A 54 1.59 11.32 13.71
CA SER A 54 0.60 10.30 14.00
C SER A 54 -0.42 10.24 12.85
N GLY A 55 -0.36 9.18 12.05
CA GLY A 55 -1.39 8.86 11.06
C GLY A 55 -2.72 8.46 11.74
N PRO A 56 -3.87 8.63 11.06
CA PRO A 56 -5.18 8.37 11.65
C PRO A 56 -5.37 6.88 11.94
N GLU A 57 -5.67 6.57 13.21
CA GLU A 57 -6.11 5.27 13.67
C GLU A 57 -7.58 5.08 13.27
N GLN A 58 -7.85 4.20 12.30
CA GLN A 58 -9.20 3.87 11.89
C GLN A 58 -9.79 2.89 12.90
N THR A 59 -10.53 3.42 13.87
CA THR A 59 -11.41 2.61 14.72
C THR A 59 -12.76 2.47 14.01
N GLU A 60 -12.98 1.36 13.31
CA GLU A 60 -14.27 1.06 12.69
C GLU A 60 -15.24 0.47 13.72
N GLN A 61 -16.32 1.20 13.97
CA GLN A 61 -17.39 0.83 14.90
C GLN A 61 -18.55 0.22 14.10
N GLN A 62 -18.52 -1.09 13.87
CA GLN A 62 -19.53 -1.80 13.06
C GLN A 62 -20.68 -2.41 13.87
N SER A 63 -21.90 -2.24 13.33
CA SER A 63 -23.14 -2.77 13.89
C SER A 63 -23.28 -4.29 13.67
N SER A 64 -24.10 -4.95 14.49
CA SER A 64 -24.22 -6.41 14.55
C SER A 64 -24.71 -7.10 13.26
N ALA A 65 -25.42 -6.38 12.38
CA ALA A 65 -25.93 -6.94 11.12
C ALA A 65 -24.84 -7.02 10.04
N GLU A 66 -23.89 -6.07 10.03
CA GLU A 66 -22.76 -6.06 9.09
C GLU A 66 -21.74 -7.15 9.44
N LYS A 67 -21.64 -7.53 10.72
CA LYS A 67 -20.74 -8.60 11.19
C LYS A 67 -21.05 -9.96 10.57
N VAL A 68 -22.33 -10.28 10.34
CA VAL A 68 -22.73 -11.56 9.74
C VAL A 68 -22.36 -11.59 8.25
N GLY A 69 -22.60 -10.49 7.54
CA GLY A 69 -22.19 -10.37 6.14
C GLY A 69 -20.67 -10.46 5.97
N LEU A 70 -19.92 -9.73 6.80
CA LEU A 70 -18.47 -9.78 6.79
C LEU A 70 -17.89 -11.15 7.16
N ALA A 71 -18.50 -11.88 8.09
CA ALA A 71 -18.04 -13.23 8.44
C ALA A 71 -18.16 -14.23 7.28
N ILE A 72 -19.20 -14.10 6.44
CA ILE A 72 -19.35 -14.94 5.24
C ILE A 72 -18.32 -14.52 4.17
N LEU A 73 -18.07 -13.21 4.04
CA LEU A 73 -17.06 -12.70 3.10
C LEU A 73 -15.63 -13.07 3.52
N ASP A 74 -15.29 -13.02 4.81
CA ASP A 74 -13.97 -13.40 5.34
C ASP A 74 -13.71 -14.90 5.21
N TRP A 75 -14.76 -15.72 5.28
CA TRP A 75 -14.66 -17.15 4.95
C TRP A 75 -14.42 -17.40 3.46
N LEU A 76 -15.03 -16.59 2.59
CA LEU A 76 -14.92 -16.74 1.14
C LEU A 76 -13.63 -16.11 0.57
N ILE A 77 -13.13 -15.07 1.22
CA ILE A 77 -12.00 -14.25 0.80
C ILE A 77 -10.97 -14.28 1.93
N THR A 78 -9.93 -15.11 1.78
CA THR A 78 -8.84 -15.15 2.75
C THR A 78 -8.23 -13.75 2.92
N PRO A 79 -8.16 -13.21 4.16
CA PRO A 79 -7.53 -11.92 4.38
C PRO A 79 -6.06 -12.02 4.01
N ALA A 80 -5.65 -11.25 3.00
CA ALA A 80 -4.26 -11.12 2.61
C ALA A 80 -3.57 -10.13 3.58
N ALA A 81 -3.10 -10.63 4.72
CA ALA A 81 -2.19 -9.90 5.59
C ALA A 81 -0.80 -9.86 4.92
N ALA A 82 -0.61 -8.93 3.99
CA ALA A 82 0.70 -8.64 3.43
C ALA A 82 1.26 -7.43 4.17
N GLU A 83 2.16 -7.66 5.13
CA GLU A 83 3.06 -6.59 5.57
C GLU A 83 4.03 -6.29 4.42
N PRO A 84 4.05 -5.06 3.87
CA PRO A 84 4.97 -4.72 2.81
C PRO A 84 6.39 -4.59 3.36
N ASP A 85 7.28 -5.46 2.90
CA ASP A 85 8.71 -5.43 3.22
C ASP A 85 9.43 -4.36 2.40
N LEU A 86 9.75 -3.22 3.03
CA LEU A 86 10.55 -2.15 2.44
C LEU A 86 12.05 -2.38 2.72
N ASN A 87 12.77 -2.88 1.72
CA ASN A 87 14.21 -3.11 1.82
C ASN A 87 15.04 -1.85 1.46
N ILE A 88 15.68 -1.25 2.48
CA ILE A 88 16.58 -0.09 2.34
C ILE A 88 18.04 -0.51 2.08
N ASN A 89 18.39 -1.79 2.25
CA ASN A 89 19.77 -2.30 2.17
C ASN A 89 20.18 -2.69 0.73
N SER A 90 19.80 -1.90 -0.26
CA SER A 90 20.22 -2.13 -1.65
C SER A 90 21.49 -1.34 -1.98
N ALA A 91 22.31 -1.86 -2.90
CA ALA A 91 23.55 -1.21 -3.33
C ALA A 91 23.32 0.23 -3.85
N ALA A 92 22.19 0.47 -4.51
CA ALA A 92 21.82 1.80 -4.99
C ALA A 92 21.53 2.78 -3.84
N VAL A 93 20.82 2.33 -2.80
CA VAL A 93 20.51 3.16 -1.63
C VAL A 93 21.77 3.48 -0.83
N THR A 94 22.66 2.51 -0.62
CA THR A 94 23.95 2.74 0.07
C THR A 94 24.81 3.76 -0.67
N ALA A 95 24.84 3.71 -2.01
CA ALA A 95 25.55 4.69 -2.82
C ALA A 95 24.98 6.11 -2.63
N ILE A 96 23.67 6.25 -2.54
CA ILE A 96 23.01 7.54 -2.27
C ILE A 96 23.33 8.03 -0.86
N GLN A 97 23.22 7.17 0.15
CA GLN A 97 23.57 7.50 1.54
C GLN A 97 25.02 7.96 1.67
N ALA A 98 25.97 7.29 1.00
CA ALA A 98 27.38 7.70 0.99
C ALA A 98 27.55 9.12 0.41
N ASN A 99 26.90 9.42 -0.71
CA ASN A 99 26.91 10.77 -1.29
C ASN A 99 26.28 11.81 -0.36
N MET A 100 25.21 11.47 0.36
CA MET A 100 24.59 12.37 1.34
C MET A 100 25.51 12.64 2.53
N LYS A 101 26.18 11.60 3.07
CA LYS A 101 27.19 11.73 4.14
C LYS A 101 28.36 12.61 3.70
N THR A 102 28.87 12.43 2.49
CA THR A 102 29.94 13.28 1.94
C THR A 102 29.52 14.75 1.87
N ARG A 103 28.29 15.04 1.43
CA ARG A 103 27.77 16.42 1.39
C ARG A 103 27.52 17.00 2.77
N HIS A 104 27.12 16.18 3.74
CA HIS A 104 26.89 16.64 5.10
C HIS A 104 28.20 16.96 5.84
N ASN A 105 29.26 16.19 5.58
CA ASN A 105 30.57 16.36 6.21
C ASN A 105 31.45 17.45 5.54
N ASN A 106 30.99 18.05 4.43
CA ASN A 106 31.70 19.12 3.73
C ASN A 106 31.03 20.47 3.93
#